data_AF-A0A4R4LYH0-F1
#
_entry.id   AF-A0A4R4LYH0-F1
#
_cell.length_a   1.000
_cell.length_b   1.000
_cell.length_c   1.000
_cell.angle_alpha   90.00
_cell.angle_beta   90.00
_cell.angle_gamma   90.00
#
_symmetry.space_group_name_H-M   'P 1'
#
loop_
_entity.id
_entity.type
_entity.pdbx_description
1 polymer ?
#
loop_
_entity_poly.entity_id
_entity_poly.type
_entity_poly.pdbx_seq_one_letter_code
_entity_poly.pdbx_strand_id
1 'polypeptide(L)'
;MPERIDLISLQSTWATSPTVVVSVDPASLEGEIVVDTEFVKGRKKVSLHSDDIAEWAEVLEALDGEETGSWMEAASRTVLTIEWDDEYDYLWVTVEDRVGSMATVRVQVGPDEYWLDDHFDRLARFREASPKLSG
;
A
#
# COMPACT_ATOMS: atom_id res chain seq x y z
N MET A 1 12.24 13.53 -13.99
CA MET A 1 10.92 13.19 -13.44
C MET A 1 11.04 13.27 -11.94
N PRO A 2 10.07 13.83 -11.19
CA PRO A 2 10.13 13.75 -9.73
C PRO A 2 10.24 12.27 -9.33
N GLU A 3 11.09 12.00 -8.35
CA GLU A 3 11.30 10.66 -7.81
C GLU A 3 10.01 10.23 -7.10
N ARG A 4 9.42 9.13 -7.54
CA ARG A 4 8.28 8.53 -6.85
C ARG A 4 8.79 7.80 -5.62
N ILE A 5 8.00 7.84 -4.56
CA ILE A 5 8.24 7.06 -3.36
C ILE A 5 7.24 5.91 -3.37
N ASP A 6 7.74 4.70 -3.19
CA ASP A 6 6.89 3.54 -2.91
C ASP A 6 6.40 3.67 -1.48
N LEU A 7 5.23 4.30 -1.33
CA LEU A 7 4.56 4.54 -0.04
C LEU A 7 4.16 3.21 0.62
N ILE A 8 3.78 2.25 -0.22
CA ILE A 8 3.54 0.85 0.15
C ILE A 8 4.44 -0.01 -0.73
N SER A 9 5.20 -0.91 -0.13
CA SER A 9 6.06 -1.87 -0.82
C SER A 9 6.05 -3.19 -0.07
N LEU A 10 5.09 -4.05 -0.41
CA LEU A 10 4.94 -5.38 0.19
C LEU A 10 5.48 -6.41 -0.79
N GLN A 11 6.62 -7.00 -0.46
CA GLN A 11 7.30 -8.01 -1.26
C GLN A 11 7.44 -9.29 -0.45
N SER A 12 7.00 -10.40 -1.02
CA SER A 12 7.15 -11.69 -0.35
C SER A 12 8.59 -12.18 -0.45
N THR A 13 9.14 -12.66 0.66
CA THR A 13 10.48 -13.26 0.73
C THR A 13 10.52 -14.71 0.23
N TRP A 14 9.35 -15.28 -0.11
CA TRP A 14 9.22 -16.64 -0.64
C TRP A 14 9.66 -16.75 -2.12
N ALA A 15 9.89 -17.98 -2.58
CA ALA A 15 10.37 -18.26 -3.95
C ALA A 15 9.41 -17.79 -5.06
N THR A 16 8.11 -17.78 -4.78
CA THR A 16 7.06 -17.16 -5.60
C THR A 16 6.68 -15.86 -4.91
N SER A 17 7.16 -14.72 -5.42
CA SER A 17 7.11 -13.45 -4.69
C SER A 17 5.98 -12.54 -5.22
N PRO A 18 4.72 -12.68 -4.74
CA PRO A 18 3.74 -11.65 -4.98
C PRO A 18 4.26 -10.34 -4.43
N THR A 19 4.05 -9.29 -5.21
CA THR A 19 4.47 -7.93 -4.89
C THR A 19 3.26 -7.01 -5.02
N VAL A 20 3.01 -6.21 -3.99
CA VAL A 20 2.05 -5.11 -4.01
C VAL A 20 2.80 -3.82 -3.71
N VAL A 21 2.86 -2.93 -4.69
CA VAL A 21 3.56 -1.65 -4.58
C VAL A 21 2.60 -0.52 -4.90
N VAL A 22 2.66 0.54 -4.11
CA VAL A 22 1.98 1.82 -4.38
C VAL A 22 3.02 2.92 -4.48
N SER A 23 3.38 3.28 -5.71
CA SER A 23 4.37 4.32 -6.00
C SER A 23 3.67 5.65 -6.24
N VAL A 24 4.01 6.68 -5.46
CA VAL A 24 3.35 7.98 -5.48
C VAL A 24 4.38 9.10 -5.68
N ASP A 25 4.07 10.07 -6.53
CA ASP A 25 4.85 11.31 -6.63
C ASP A 25 4.46 12.25 -5.47
N PRO A 26 5.37 12.59 -4.55
CA PRO A 26 5.06 13.44 -3.39
C PRO A 26 4.60 14.85 -3.77
N ALA A 27 5.02 15.38 -4.94
CA ALA A 27 4.65 16.72 -5.36
C ALA A 27 3.21 16.80 -5.91
N SER A 28 2.80 15.78 -6.67
CA SER A 28 1.50 15.76 -7.34
C SER A 28 0.44 14.94 -6.61
N LEU A 29 0.83 13.99 -5.74
CA LEU A 29 -0.03 12.94 -5.16
C LEU A 29 -0.61 12.00 -6.24
N GLU A 30 0.00 11.96 -7.42
CA GLU A 30 -0.35 11.01 -8.46
C GLU A 30 0.50 9.75 -8.33
N GLY A 31 -0.14 8.59 -8.38
CA GLY A 31 0.52 7.32 -8.15
C GLY A 31 0.01 6.18 -9.03
N GLU A 32 0.56 5.00 -8.76
CA GLU A 32 0.13 3.75 -9.37
C GLU A 32 0.21 2.63 -8.34
N ILE A 33 -0.87 1.85 -8.26
CA ILE A 33 -0.90 0.55 -7.57
C ILE A 33 -0.47 -0.50 -8.59
N VAL A 34 0.49 -1.35 -8.21
CA VAL A 34 0.95 -2.49 -8.98
C VAL A 34 0.80 -3.74 -8.13
N VAL A 35 0.10 -4.73 -8.68
CA VAL A 35 0.08 -6.09 -8.14
C VAL A 35 0.76 -6.99 -9.16
N ASP A 36 1.88 -7.58 -8.78
CA ASP A 36 2.63 -8.50 -9.64
C ASP A 36 2.77 -9.86 -8.95
N THR A 37 2.26 -10.89 -9.61
CA THR A 37 2.45 -12.29 -9.26
C THR A 37 2.78 -13.06 -10.53
N GLU A 38 3.18 -14.33 -10.41
CA GLU A 38 3.38 -15.18 -11.59
C GLU A 38 2.09 -15.41 -12.41
N PHE A 39 0.92 -15.35 -11.77
CA PHE A 39 -0.37 -15.63 -12.40
C PHE A 39 -1.15 -14.37 -12.81
N VAL A 40 -1.17 -13.35 -11.94
CA VAL A 40 -1.92 -12.09 -12.10
C VAL A 40 -0.96 -10.91 -12.10
N LYS A 41 -1.09 -10.05 -13.11
CA LYS A 41 -0.42 -8.75 -13.20
C LYS A 41 -1.48 -7.66 -13.37
N GLY A 42 -1.59 -6.78 -12.39
CA GLY A 42 -2.52 -5.66 -12.37
C GLY A 42 -1.79 -4.35 -12.16
N ARG A 43 -2.26 -3.29 -12.81
CA ARG A 43 -1.79 -1.92 -12.56
C ARG A 43 -2.95 -0.94 -12.60
N LYS A 44 -2.94 0.04 -11.71
CA LYS A 44 -4.01 1.03 -11.61
C LYS A 44 -3.45 2.39 -11.20
N LYS A 45 -3.66 3.40 -12.03
CA LYS A 45 -3.37 4.78 -11.65
C LYS A 45 -4.33 5.25 -10.56
N VAL A 46 -3.78 5.96 -9.59
CA VAL A 46 -4.52 6.56 -8.46
C VAL A 46 -4.10 8.01 -8.29
N SER A 47 -5.04 8.83 -7.85
CA SER A 47 -4.79 10.21 -7.42
C SER A 47 -5.16 10.27 -5.95
N LEU A 48 -4.21 10.63 -5.11
CA LEU A 48 -4.38 10.65 -3.65
C LEU A 48 -4.70 12.06 -3.15
N HIS A 49 -5.41 12.10 -2.04
CA HIS A 49 -5.63 13.26 -1.19
C HIS A 49 -4.69 13.23 0.01
N SER A 50 -4.53 14.36 0.67
CA SER A 50 -3.74 14.43 1.92
C SER A 50 -4.30 13.52 3.00
N ASP A 51 -5.63 13.36 3.05
CA ASP A 51 -6.31 12.48 3.98
C ASP A 51 -5.95 11.00 3.75
N ASP A 52 -5.74 10.57 2.50
CA ASP A 52 -5.27 9.20 2.22
C ASP A 52 -3.88 8.98 2.83
N ILE A 53 -3.02 10.00 2.90
CA ILE A 53 -1.69 9.88 3.52
C ILE A 53 -1.78 9.85 5.06
N ALA A 54 -2.81 10.49 5.64
CA ALA A 54 -3.10 10.37 7.06
C ALA A 54 -3.67 8.98 7.39
N GLU A 55 -4.62 8.50 6.60
CA GLU A 55 -5.20 7.16 6.71
C GLU A 55 -4.13 6.07 6.60
N TRP A 56 -3.11 6.23 5.74
CA TRP A 56 -2.00 5.27 5.68
C TRP A 56 -1.24 5.16 7.02
N ALA A 57 -1.09 6.26 7.76
CA ALA A 57 -0.46 6.22 9.07
C ALA A 57 -1.32 5.45 10.09
N GLU A 58 -2.63 5.69 10.07
CA GLU A 58 -3.59 4.97 10.92
C GLU A 58 -3.59 3.47 10.60
N VAL A 59 -3.46 3.10 9.33
CA VAL A 59 -3.31 1.71 8.89
C VAL A 59 -2.02 1.09 9.44
N LEU A 60 -0.90 1.80 9.38
CA LEU A 60 0.37 1.30 9.94
C LEU A 60 0.30 1.13 11.48
N GLU A 61 -0.33 2.07 12.18
CA GLU A 61 -0.57 1.96 13.63
C GLU A 61 -1.48 0.78 13.99
N ALA A 62 -2.52 0.53 13.20
CA ALA A 62 -3.38 -0.65 13.36
C ALA A 62 -2.60 -1.95 13.14
N LEU A 63 -1.78 -2.01 12.09
CA LEU A 63 -0.96 -3.18 11.78
C LEU A 63 0.12 -3.45 12.84
N ASP A 64 0.70 -2.40 13.45
CA ASP A 64 1.60 -2.52 14.62
C ASP A 64 0.87 -3.13 15.84
N GLY A 65 -0.42 -2.83 15.98
CA GLY A 65 -1.31 -3.41 16.97
C GLY A 65 -1.86 -4.81 16.62
N GLU A 66 -1.35 -5.45 15.55
CA GLU A 66 -1.85 -6.72 15.00
C GLU A 66 -3.33 -6.66 14.53
N GLU A 67 -3.83 -5.46 14.24
CA GLU A 67 -5.18 -5.23 13.72
C GLU A 67 -5.20 -5.16 12.19
N THR A 68 -6.38 -5.35 11.61
CA THR A 68 -6.58 -5.18 10.16
C THR A 68 -6.56 -3.71 9.78
N GLY A 69 -5.79 -3.37 8.75
CA GLY A 69 -5.72 -2.03 8.18
C GLY A 69 -6.42 -1.94 6.83
N SER A 70 -7.24 -0.91 6.63
CA SER A 70 -7.93 -0.61 5.37
C SER A 70 -7.56 0.79 4.91
N TRP A 71 -7.09 0.93 3.67
CA TRP A 71 -6.57 2.16 3.10
C TRP A 71 -7.38 2.63 1.90
N MET A 72 -7.65 3.94 1.85
CA MET A 72 -8.48 4.65 0.90
C MET A 72 -9.97 4.24 0.93
N GLU A 73 -10.48 3.80 2.08
CA GLU A 73 -11.78 3.15 2.18
C GLU A 73 -12.95 4.10 1.87
N ALA A 74 -12.87 5.34 2.36
CA ALA A 74 -13.99 6.28 2.38
C ALA A 74 -14.26 6.96 1.03
N ALA A 75 -13.20 7.27 0.28
CA ALA A 75 -13.28 8.17 -0.88
C ALA A 75 -12.79 7.56 -2.20
N SER A 76 -12.07 6.43 -2.15
CA SER A 76 -11.42 5.92 -3.34
C SER A 76 -12.23 4.88 -4.09
N ARG A 77 -11.99 4.85 -5.41
CA ARG A 77 -12.49 3.82 -6.31
C ARG A 77 -11.71 2.52 -6.16
N THR A 78 -10.54 2.59 -5.54
CA THR A 78 -9.69 1.43 -5.27
C THR A 78 -9.40 1.38 -3.78
N VAL A 79 -9.56 0.24 -3.13
CA VAL A 79 -9.30 0.07 -1.70
C VAL A 79 -8.22 -0.99 -1.53
N LEU A 80 -7.32 -0.76 -0.58
CA LEU A 80 -6.27 -1.71 -0.22
C LEU A 80 -6.47 -2.12 1.24
N THR A 81 -6.64 -3.41 1.49
CA THR A 81 -6.79 -3.96 2.85
C THR A 81 -5.64 -4.91 3.14
N ILE A 82 -5.09 -4.79 4.35
CA ILE A 82 -3.98 -5.61 4.86
C ILE A 82 -4.47 -6.28 6.14
N GLU A 83 -4.44 -7.60 6.17
CA GLU A 83 -4.81 -8.42 7.32
C GLU A 83 -3.60 -9.27 7.71
N TRP A 84 -3.25 -9.30 9.00
CA TRP A 84 -2.26 -10.23 9.54
C TRP A 84 -2.87 -11.63 9.69
N ASP A 85 -2.12 -12.67 9.31
CA ASP A 85 -2.47 -14.07 9.55
C ASP A 85 -1.50 -14.65 10.59
N ASP A 86 -2.00 -14.80 11.82
CA ASP A 86 -1.25 -15.21 13.01
C ASP A 86 -0.78 -16.67 12.96
N GLU A 87 -1.52 -17.53 12.25
CA GLU A 87 -1.20 -18.96 12.14
C GLU A 87 -0.01 -19.21 11.20
N TYR A 88 0.16 -18.36 10.19
CA TYR A 88 1.09 -18.62 9.07
C TYR A 88 2.11 -17.51 8.81
N ASP A 89 2.17 -16.47 9.65
CA ASP A 89 3.19 -15.41 9.61
C ASP A 89 3.26 -14.71 8.23
N TYR A 90 2.10 -14.33 7.71
CA TYR A 90 1.99 -13.60 6.44
C TYR A 90 0.88 -12.56 6.48
N LEU A 91 0.91 -11.66 5.48
CA LEU A 91 -0.12 -10.67 5.21
C LEU A 91 -1.06 -11.17 4.11
N TRP A 92 -2.37 -11.10 4.35
CA TRP A 92 -3.34 -11.03 3.27
C TRP A 92 -3.42 -9.59 2.77
N VAL A 93 -3.05 -9.38 1.52
CA VAL A 93 -3.17 -8.07 0.85
C VAL A 93 -4.27 -8.16 -0.19
N THR A 94 -5.32 -7.38 -0.01
CA THR A 94 -6.47 -7.30 -0.91
C THR A 94 -6.49 -5.94 -1.60
N VAL A 95 -6.50 -5.93 -2.93
CA VAL A 95 -6.72 -4.73 -3.74
C VAL A 95 -8.05 -4.85 -4.47
N GLU A 96 -8.97 -3.94 -4.20
CA GLU A 96 -10.33 -3.92 -4.77
C GLU A 96 -10.53 -2.66 -5.63
N ASP A 97 -10.66 -2.79 -6.95
CA ASP A 97 -11.08 -1.68 -7.82
C ASP A 97 -12.60 -1.71 -8.02
N ARG A 98 -13.32 -1.07 -7.11
CA ARG A 98 -14.78 -1.15 -6.93
C ARG A 98 -15.59 -0.56 -8.09
N VAL A 99 -14.98 0.27 -8.94
CA VAL A 99 -15.72 0.98 -10.00
C VAL A 99 -15.11 0.79 -11.39
N GLY A 100 -13.79 0.79 -11.52
CA GLY A 100 -13.14 0.80 -12.83
C GLY A 100 -13.17 -0.55 -13.52
N SER A 101 -12.44 -1.51 -12.96
CA SER A 101 -12.35 -2.89 -13.45
C SER A 101 -13.31 -3.84 -12.74
N MET A 102 -13.84 -3.45 -11.58
CA MET A 102 -14.64 -4.33 -10.70
C MET A 102 -13.88 -5.61 -10.33
N ALA A 103 -12.55 -5.53 -10.28
CA ALA A 103 -11.67 -6.64 -9.95
C ALA A 103 -11.22 -6.54 -8.49
N THR A 104 -11.21 -7.69 -7.83
CA THR A 104 -10.58 -7.88 -6.52
C THR A 104 -9.43 -8.86 -6.68
N VAL A 105 -8.25 -8.49 -6.20
CA VAL A 105 -7.07 -9.35 -6.16
C VAL A 105 -6.66 -9.50 -4.71
N ARG A 106 -6.59 -10.74 -4.21
CA ARG A 106 -6.12 -11.07 -2.86
C ARG A 106 -4.89 -11.95 -2.98
N VAL A 107 -3.79 -11.55 -2.36
CA VAL A 107 -2.49 -12.24 -2.39
C VAL A 107 -1.94 -12.43 -0.98
N GLN A 108 -1.16 -13.49 -0.78
CA GLN A 108 -0.41 -13.71 0.46
C GLN A 108 0.99 -13.15 0.30
N VAL A 109 1.41 -12.26 1.18
CA VAL A 109 2.76 -11.71 1.19
C VAL A 109 3.43 -12.14 2.49
N GLY A 110 4.56 -12.86 2.41
CA GLY A 110 5.41 -13.09 3.57
C GLY A 110 6.45 -11.98 3.67
N PRO A 111 6.18 -10.87 4.38
CA PRO A 111 7.09 -9.74 4.43
C PRO A 111 8.39 -10.09 5.16
N ASP A 112 9.40 -9.24 5.03
CA ASP A 112 10.58 -9.31 5.89
C ASP A 112 10.28 -8.84 7.32
N GLU A 113 11.13 -9.19 8.29
CA GLU A 113 10.90 -8.90 9.72
C GLU A 113 10.81 -7.39 10.06
N TYR A 114 11.33 -6.51 9.20
CA TYR A 114 11.35 -5.06 9.43
C TYR A 114 10.44 -4.29 8.47
N TRP A 115 9.49 -4.98 7.81
CA TRP A 115 8.65 -4.35 6.81
C TRP A 115 7.89 -3.16 7.40
N LEU A 116 7.36 -3.26 8.62
CA LEU A 116 6.57 -2.20 9.22
C LEU A 116 7.41 -0.95 9.52
N ASP A 117 8.61 -1.12 10.07
CA ASP A 117 9.59 -0.05 10.28
C ASP A 117 9.95 0.66 8.96
N ASP A 118 10.20 -0.12 7.90
CA ASP A 118 10.47 0.41 6.55
C ASP A 118 9.28 1.23 6.02
N HIS A 119 8.04 0.82 6.30
CA HIS A 119 6.86 1.58 5.87
C HIS A 119 6.65 2.87 6.67
N PHE A 120 6.92 2.88 7.98
CA PHE A 120 6.94 4.14 8.75
C PHE A 120 8.01 5.10 8.23
N ASP A 121 9.20 4.59 7.92
CA ASP A 121 10.29 5.36 7.32
C ASP A 121 9.91 5.96 5.95
N ARG A 122 9.27 5.16 5.08
CA ARG A 122 8.76 5.61 3.77
C ARG A 122 7.72 6.71 3.92
N LEU A 123 6.78 6.55 4.85
CA LEU A 123 5.76 7.56 5.14
C LEU A 123 6.40 8.87 5.65
N ALA A 124 7.40 8.79 6.54
CA ALA A 124 8.12 9.96 7.01
C ALA A 124 8.82 10.69 5.86
N ARG A 125 9.58 9.97 5.02
CA ARG A 125 10.24 10.52 3.83
C ARG A 125 9.23 11.11 2.84
N PHE A 126 8.07 10.48 2.67
CA PHE A 126 7.00 10.99 1.81
C PHE A 126 6.47 12.33 2.31
N ARG A 127 6.20 12.44 3.61
CA ARG A 127 5.73 13.67 4.26
C ARG A 127 6.74 14.81 4.14
N GLU A 128 8.03 14.52 4.31
CA GLU A 128 9.11 15.49 4.13
C GLU A 128 9.23 15.99 2.68
N ALA A 129 9.03 15.09 1.72
CA ALA A 129 9.14 15.40 0.30
C ALA A 129 7.88 16.07 -0.29
N SER A 130 6.72 16.00 0.39
CA SER A 130 5.45 16.47 -0.15
C SER A 130 5.13 17.92 0.24
N PRO A 131 5.19 18.89 -0.69
CA PRO A 131 4.81 20.27 -0.41
C PRO A 131 3.31 20.45 -0.14
N LYS A 132 2.46 19.47 -0.49
CA LYS A 132 1.01 19.50 -0.25
C LYS A 132 0.63 19.10 1.17
N LEU A 133 1.56 18.50 1.93
CA LEU A 133 1.36 18.08 3.31
C LEU A 133 1.98 19.05 4.32
N SER A 134 2.84 19.97 3.87
CA SER A 134 3.54 20.95 4.72
C SER A 134 2.70 22.20 5.06
N GLY A 135 1.37 22.10 5.04
CA GLY A 135 0.42 23.22 5.19
C GLY A 135 -0.17 23.34 6.59
#